data_AF-A0A2V7RN46-F1
#
_entry.id   AF-A0A2V7RN46-F1
#
_cell.length_a   1.000
_cell.length_b   1.000
_cell.length_c   1.000
_cell.angle_alpha   90.00
_cell.angle_beta   90.00
_cell.angle_gamma   90.00
#
_symmetry.space_group_name_H-M   'P 1'
#
loop_
_entity.id
_entity.type
_entity.pdbx_description
1 polymer ?
#
loop_
_entity_poly.entity_id
_entity_poly.type
_entity_poly.pdbx_seq_one_letter_code
_entity_poly.pdbx_strand_id
1 'polypeptide(L)' 'MATATLPTSAPTQDIFPINGTDYVEFYVGNAKQAAHFYQAGFGFQLVGYR' A
#
# COMPACT_ATOMS: atom_id res chain seq x y z
N MET A 1 -46.85 5.46 23.27
CA MET A 1 -45.85 4.48 22.79
C MET A 1 -44.62 5.25 22.35
N ALA A 2 -43.59 5.37 23.19
CA ALA A 2 -42.37 6.12 22.86
C ALA A 2 -41.35 5.14 22.24
N THR A 3 -40.96 5.37 20.98
CA THR A 3 -39.92 4.58 20.31
C THR A 3 -38.55 5.10 20.74
N ALA A 4 -37.77 4.24 21.39
CA ALA A 4 -36.40 4.54 21.78
C ALA A 4 -35.50 4.61 20.53
N THR A 5 -34.79 5.72 20.36
CA THR A 5 -33.75 5.88 19.35
C THR A 5 -32.52 5.09 19.74
N LEU A 6 -32.00 4.29 18.79
CA LEU A 6 -30.77 3.51 18.96
C LEU A 6 -29.60 4.46 19.31
N PRO A 7 -28.73 4.11 20.29
CA PRO A 7 -27.59 4.95 20.62
C PRO A 7 -26.65 5.04 19.41
N THR A 8 -26.26 6.27 19.08
CA THR A 8 -25.23 6.57 18.07
C THR A 8 -23.96 5.81 18.43
N SER A 9 -23.50 4.93 17.53
CA SER A 9 -22.26 4.18 17.69
C SER A 9 -21.10 5.14 17.97
N ALA A 10 -20.38 4.92 19.07
CA ALA A 10 -19.18 5.66 19.42
C ALA A 10 -18.19 5.70 18.23
N PRO A 11 -17.40 6.78 18.08
CA PRO A 11 -16.41 6.84 17.01
C PRO A 11 -15.43 5.68 17.18
N THR A 12 -15.47 4.73 16.24
CA THR A 12 -14.46 3.68 16.13
C THR A 12 -13.12 4.37 15.90
N GLN A 13 -12.31 4.45 16.95
CA GLN A 13 -10.94 4.94 16.85
C GLN A 13 -10.17 3.94 15.99
N ASP A 14 -9.77 4.37 14.78
CA ASP A 14 -9.05 3.53 13.84
C ASP A 14 -7.67 3.19 14.42
N ILE A 15 -7.51 1.94 14.86
CA ILE A 15 -6.32 1.44 15.54
C ILE A 15 -5.15 1.30 14.54
N PHE A 16 -5.43 1.25 13.23
CA PHE A 16 -4.45 1.03 12.18
C PHE A 16 -4.66 1.97 10.99
N PRO A 17 -4.31 3.27 11.13
CA PRO A 17 -4.43 4.21 10.03
C PRO A 17 -3.51 3.81 8.88
N ILE A 18 -4.10 3.55 7.71
CA ILE A 18 -3.37 3.18 6.49
C ILE A 18 -2.87 4.47 5.83
N ASN A 19 -1.54 4.66 5.80
CA ASN A 19 -0.90 5.85 5.23
C ASN A 19 -0.75 5.81 3.70
N GLY A 20 -0.80 4.61 3.11
CA GLY A 20 -0.59 4.40 1.68
C GLY A 20 0.10 3.06 1.39
N THR A 21 0.71 2.96 0.21
CA THR A 21 1.48 1.80 -0.24
C THR A 21 2.96 2.15 -0.28
N ASP A 22 3.80 1.39 0.42
CA ASP A 22 5.24 1.63 0.47
C ASP A 22 5.96 1.15 -0.79
N TYR A 23 5.80 -0.12 -1.16
CA TYR A 23 6.43 -0.70 -2.35
C TYR A 23 5.67 -1.95 -2.82
N VAL A 24 6.04 -2.42 -4.02
CA VAL A 24 5.59 -3.70 -4.60
C VAL A 24 6.82 -4.57 -4.85
N GLU A 25 6.74 -5.83 -4.46
CA GLU A 25 7.81 -6.81 -4.68
C GLU A 25 7.44 -7.74 -5.85
N PHE A 26 8.39 -7.91 -6.77
CA PHE A 26 8.22 -8.77 -7.94
C PHE A 26 9.12 -10.00 -7.83
N TYR A 27 8.50 -11.18 -7.89
CA TYR A 27 9.22 -12.45 -8.03
C TYR A 27 9.49 -12.72 -9.51
N VAL A 28 10.77 -12.75 -9.88
CA VAL A 28 11.22 -12.87 -11.28
C VAL A 28 12.42 -13.81 -11.38
N GLY A 29 12.64 -14.38 -12.57
CA GLY A 29 13.80 -15.25 -12.82
C GLY A 29 15.15 -14.52 -12.78
N ASN A 30 15.20 -13.26 -13.22
CA ASN A 30 16.41 -12.43 -13.18
C ASN A 30 16.08 -11.01 -12.71
N ALA A 31 16.40 -10.72 -11.45
CA ALA A 31 16.12 -9.43 -10.82
C ALA A 31 16.85 -8.25 -11.50
N LYS A 32 18.07 -8.46 -11.99
CA LYS A 32 18.86 -7.40 -12.63
C LYS A 32 18.27 -6.98 -13.97
N GLN A 33 17.86 -7.95 -14.78
CA GLN A 33 17.20 -7.66 -16.05
C GLN A 33 15.84 -6.98 -15.83
N ALA A 34 15.07 -7.45 -14.85
CA ALA A 34 13.78 -6.85 -14.51
C ALA A 34 13.94 -5.40 -14.03
N ALA A 35 14.91 -5.13 -13.15
CA ALA A 35 15.24 -3.77 -12.73
C ALA A 35 15.57 -2.88 -13.94
N HIS A 36 16.46 -3.33 -14.83
CA HIS A 36 16.77 -2.59 -16.05
C HIS A 36 15.55 -2.34 -16.96
N PHE A 37 14.67 -3.32 -17.11
CA PHE A 37 13.43 -3.17 -17.88
C PHE A 37 12.53 -2.07 -17.28
N TYR A 38 12.34 -2.05 -15.96
CA TYR A 38 11.52 -1.03 -15.31
C TYR A 38 12.17 0.35 -15.33
N GLN A 39 13.50 0.43 -15.21
CA GLN A 39 14.23 1.68 -15.36
C GLN A 39 14.10 2.25 -16.77
N ALA A 40 14.29 1.43 -17.81
CA ALA A 40 14.25 1.88 -19.20
C ALA A 40 12.83 2.13 -19.74
N GLY A 41 11.88 1.26 -19.38
CA GLY A 41 10.50 1.32 -19.88
C GLY A 41 9.62 2.31 -19.13
N PHE A 42 9.79 2.42 -17.81
CA PHE A 42 8.93 3.26 -16.95
C PHE A 42 9.68 4.43 -16.30
N GLY A 43 10.99 4.58 -16.56
CA GLY A 43 11.78 5.68 -16.00
C GLY A 43 12.07 5.55 -14.51
N PHE A 44 11.98 4.34 -13.94
CA PHE A 44 12.22 4.15 -12.51
C PHE A 44 13.68 4.44 -12.15
N GLN A 45 13.90 4.98 -10.96
CA GLN A 45 15.23 5.24 -10.44
C GLN A 45 15.68 4.11 -9.51
N LEU A 46 16.90 3.61 -9.70
CA LEU A 46 17.50 2.63 -8.81
C LEU A 46 17.89 3.30 -7.49
N VAL A 47 17.18 2.98 -6.42
CA VAL A 47 17.41 3.54 -5.07
C VAL A 47 18.25 2.63 -4.17
N GLY A 48 18.46 1.38 -4.56
CA GLY A 48 19.27 0.43 -3.81
C GLY A 48 19.61 -0.82 -4.63
N TYR A 49 20.81 -1.35 -4.44
CA TYR A 49 21.31 -2.59 -5.02
C TYR A 49 22.32 -3.22 -4.05
N ARG A 50 22.36 -4.55 -3.99
CA ARG A 50 23.30 -5.33 -3.16
C ARG A 50 23.93 -6.43 -3.99
#